data_AF-A0A3B8TLI0-F1
#
_entry.id   AF-A0A3B8TLI0-F1
#
_cell.length_a   1.000
_cell.length_b   1.000
_cell.length_c   1.000
_cell.angle_alpha   90.00
_cell.angle_beta   90.00
_cell.angle_gamma   90.00
#
_symmetry.space_group_name_H-M   'P 1'
#
loop_
_entity.id
_entity.type
_entity.pdbx_description
1 polymer ?
#
loop_
_entity_poly.entity_id
_entity_poly.type
_entity_poly.pdbx_seq_one_letter_code
_entity_poly.pdbx_strand_id
1 'polypeptide(L)'
;MDYEKRWEILEDHFATNGVVAHQKESYNSFLNSGITRILREEPNLKIEREDFTYTVEFTDPYLPSPQTAEEDRTLRSLYPAECRSRDLHYETTLYVDVIETTQPIEGDPNIKITRRAPIAKLPIMLGSSHCYLSKMTRNDRVKHGECPMDPGGYFILKGKERVLITQIRGCYNMPLVMS
;
A
#
# COMPACT_ATOMS: atom_id res chain seq x y z
N MET A 1 -30.98 16.79 -23.66
CA MET A 1 -30.35 17.05 -22.34
C MET A 1 -29.89 18.50 -22.37
N ASP A 2 -30.44 19.32 -21.50
CA ASP A 2 -30.11 20.74 -21.38
C ASP A 2 -28.64 20.92 -20.96
N TYR A 3 -27.96 21.95 -21.46
CA TYR A 3 -26.51 22.15 -21.27
C TYR A 3 -26.17 22.36 -19.79
N GLU A 4 -26.99 23.13 -19.07
CA GLU A 4 -26.89 23.39 -17.63
C GLU A 4 -26.92 22.10 -16.80
N LYS A 5 -27.87 21.19 -17.09
CA LYS A 5 -27.99 19.91 -16.37
C LYS A 5 -26.75 19.00 -16.53
N ARG A 6 -26.02 19.11 -17.64
CA ARG A 6 -24.78 18.35 -17.83
C ARG A 6 -23.67 18.87 -16.93
N TRP A 7 -23.62 20.19 -16.73
CA TRP A 7 -22.63 20.82 -15.87
C TRP A 7 -22.88 20.48 -14.39
N GLU A 8 -24.14 20.54 -13.94
CA GLU A 8 -24.53 20.12 -12.57
C GLU A 8 -24.09 18.68 -12.26
N ILE A 9 -24.31 17.74 -13.20
CA ILE A 9 -23.91 16.33 -13.02
C ILE A 9 -22.38 16.20 -12.95
N LEU A 10 -21.64 16.97 -13.76
CA LEU A 10 -20.18 16.94 -13.74
C LEU A 10 -19.63 17.53 -12.43
N GLU A 11 -20.18 18.66 -11.97
CA GLU A 11 -19.80 19.26 -10.70
C GLU A 11 -20.06 18.32 -9.53
N ASP A 12 -21.23 17.67 -9.48
CA ASP A 12 -21.56 16.69 -8.45
C ASP A 12 -20.61 15.48 -8.48
N HIS A 13 -20.26 15.00 -9.68
CA HIS A 13 -19.30 13.91 -9.85
C HIS A 13 -17.90 14.28 -9.30
N PHE A 14 -17.40 15.47 -9.61
CA PHE A 14 -16.09 15.92 -9.12
C PHE A 14 -16.12 16.31 -7.64
N ALA A 15 -17.24 16.83 -7.13
CA ALA A 15 -17.42 17.11 -5.72
C ALA A 15 -17.43 15.82 -4.90
N THR A 16 -18.02 14.75 -5.43
CA THR A 16 -18.12 13.45 -4.77
C THR A 16 -16.82 12.64 -4.85
N ASN A 17 -16.26 12.50 -6.06
CA ASN A 17 -15.12 11.59 -6.29
C ASN A 17 -13.76 12.29 -6.18
N GLY A 18 -13.70 13.58 -6.51
CA GLY A 18 -12.46 14.33 -6.62
C GLY A 18 -11.65 13.99 -7.88
N VAL A 19 -10.72 14.87 -8.24
CA VAL A 19 -9.94 14.79 -9.49
C VAL A 19 -8.86 13.69 -9.50
N VAL A 20 -8.46 13.21 -8.33
CA VAL A 20 -7.41 12.17 -8.15
C VAL A 20 -7.98 10.80 -7.74
N ALA A 21 -9.30 10.61 -7.85
CA ALA A 21 -9.99 9.39 -7.41
C ALA A 21 -9.34 8.12 -7.97
N HIS A 22 -9.10 8.09 -9.29
CA HIS A 22 -8.55 6.94 -9.99
C HIS A 22 -7.18 6.48 -9.45
N GLN A 23 -6.27 7.41 -9.15
CA GLN A 23 -4.95 7.09 -8.59
C GLN A 23 -5.09 6.46 -7.20
N LYS A 24 -5.93 7.07 -6.35
CA LYS A 24 -6.16 6.57 -4.99
C LYS A 24 -6.86 5.24 -4.98
N GLU A 25 -7.87 5.04 -5.83
CA GLU A 25 -8.62 3.80 -5.92
C GLU A 25 -7.74 2.66 -6.41
N SER A 26 -6.95 2.89 -7.47
CA SER A 26 -5.97 1.90 -7.95
C SER A 26 -4.98 1.51 -6.86
N TYR A 27 -4.44 2.49 -6.14
CA TYR A 27 -3.48 2.24 -5.07
C TYR A 27 -4.14 1.56 -3.84
N ASN A 28 -5.38 1.93 -3.48
CA ASN A 28 -6.14 1.27 -2.42
C ASN A 28 -6.45 -0.19 -2.77
N SER A 29 -6.78 -0.48 -4.04
CA SER A 29 -6.98 -1.84 -4.53
C SER A 29 -5.69 -2.67 -4.38
N PHE A 30 -4.55 -2.08 -4.71
CA PHE A 30 -3.23 -2.69 -4.48
C PHE A 30 -2.99 -2.99 -3.00
N LEU A 31 -3.21 -2.01 -2.09
CA LEU A 31 -2.98 -2.20 -0.66
C LEU A 31 -3.92 -3.25 -0.03
N ASN A 32 -5.22 -3.17 -0.34
CA ASN A 32 -6.24 -3.96 0.34
C ASN A 32 -6.34 -5.40 -0.20
N SER A 33 -6.00 -5.62 -1.47
CA SER A 33 -6.20 -6.92 -2.12
C SER A 33 -5.03 -7.34 -2.99
N GLY A 34 -4.34 -6.40 -3.63
CA GLY A 34 -3.18 -6.68 -4.47
C GLY A 34 -2.03 -7.36 -3.71
N ILE A 35 -1.67 -6.87 -2.52
CA ILE A 35 -0.61 -7.46 -1.68
C ILE A 35 -0.97 -8.91 -1.32
N THR A 36 -2.20 -9.14 -0.84
CA THR A 36 -2.68 -10.48 -0.49
C THR A 36 -2.70 -11.41 -1.70
N ARG A 37 -3.05 -10.91 -2.89
CA ARG A 37 -3.02 -11.69 -4.13
C ARG A 37 -1.60 -12.08 -4.50
N ILE A 38 -0.66 -11.14 -4.46
CA ILE A 38 0.76 -11.39 -4.74
C ILE A 38 1.29 -12.49 -3.80
N LEU A 39 1.06 -12.38 -2.50
CA LEU A 39 1.54 -13.39 -1.54
C LEU A 39 0.96 -14.80 -1.78
N ARG A 40 -0.25 -14.91 -2.34
CA ARG A 40 -0.87 -16.20 -2.66
C ARG A 40 -0.41 -16.80 -3.98
N GLU A 41 -0.06 -15.94 -4.94
CA GLU A 41 0.38 -16.36 -6.28
C GLU A 41 1.86 -16.73 -6.31
N GLU A 42 2.67 -16.14 -5.41
CA GLU A 42 4.08 -16.49 -5.27
C GLU A 42 4.25 -17.91 -4.69
N PRO A 43 5.12 -18.74 -5.27
CA PRO A 43 5.35 -20.09 -4.78
C PRO A 43 6.08 -20.08 -3.44
N ASN A 44 5.76 -21.06 -2.59
CA ASN A 44 6.47 -21.29 -1.33
C ASN A 44 7.95 -21.56 -1.59
N LEU A 45 8.83 -21.02 -0.73
CA LEU A 45 10.25 -21.32 -0.79
C LEU A 45 10.46 -22.75 -0.29
N LYS A 46 10.86 -23.66 -1.18
CA LYS A 46 11.11 -25.06 -0.87
C LYS A 46 12.58 -25.40 -1.04
N ILE A 47 13.19 -25.96 0.00
CA ILE A 47 14.56 -26.47 -0.01
C ILE A 47 14.49 -27.96 0.27
N GLU A 48 14.86 -28.75 -0.75
CA GLU A 48 14.95 -30.21 -0.63
C GLU A 48 16.38 -30.63 -0.28
N ARG A 49 16.51 -31.55 0.68
CA ARG A 49 17.75 -32.19 1.12
C ARG A 49 17.50 -33.70 1.19
N GLU A 50 18.59 -34.46 1.27
CA GLU A 50 18.52 -35.92 1.35
C GLU A 50 17.77 -36.41 2.61
N ASP A 51 17.79 -35.65 3.71
CA ASP A 51 17.18 -36.09 4.99
C ASP A 51 15.85 -35.39 5.30
N PHE A 52 15.58 -34.24 4.69
CA PHE A 52 14.39 -33.43 4.98
C PHE A 52 14.01 -32.47 3.85
N THR A 53 12.75 -32.04 3.85
CA THR A 53 12.23 -30.92 3.07
C THR A 53 11.94 -29.74 3.99
N TYR A 54 12.46 -28.57 3.66
CA TYR A 54 12.16 -27.32 4.37
C TYR A 54 11.32 -26.41 3.48
N THR A 55 10.15 -26.00 3.97
CA THR A 55 9.22 -25.13 3.26
C THR A 55 8.95 -23.87 4.07
N VAL A 56 8.98 -22.71 3.41
CA VAL A 56 8.61 -21.42 4.00
C VAL A 56 7.41 -20.85 3.25
N GLU A 57 6.38 -20.50 4.01
CA GLU A 57 5.14 -19.88 3.53
C GLU A 57 4.95 -18.51 4.19
N PHE A 58 4.49 -17.53 3.41
CA PHE A 58 4.18 -16.18 3.88
C PHE A 58 2.67 -15.94 3.86
N THR A 59 2.09 -15.60 5.00
CA THR A 59 0.64 -15.49 5.19
C THR A 59 0.25 -14.22 5.96
N ASP A 60 -1.04 -13.92 6.05
CA ASP A 60 -1.61 -12.80 6.83
C ASP A 60 -0.87 -11.44 6.69
N PRO A 61 -0.88 -10.82 5.49
CA PRO A 61 -0.29 -9.50 5.32
C PRO A 61 -0.96 -8.47 6.22
N TYR A 62 -0.14 -7.74 6.97
CA TYR A 62 -0.55 -6.67 7.84
C TYR A 62 0.22 -5.40 7.53
N LEU A 63 -0.55 -4.34 7.26
CA LEU A 63 -0.02 -3.05 6.87
C LEU A 63 -0.57 -1.96 7.80
N PRO A 64 0.16 -1.53 8.84
CA PRO A 64 -0.25 -0.42 9.67
C PRO A 64 -0.14 0.91 8.91
N SER A 65 -0.77 1.97 9.43
CA SER A 65 -0.50 3.33 8.97
C SER A 65 0.95 3.74 9.31
N PRO A 66 1.55 4.71 8.59
CA PRO A 66 2.95 5.13 8.79
C PRO A 66 3.30 5.44 10.24
N GLN A 67 4.36 4.80 10.75
CA GLN A 67 4.84 4.98 12.11
C GLN A 67 6.35 5.18 12.11
N THR A 68 6.86 5.88 13.13
CA THR A 68 8.29 6.07 13.35
C THR A 68 8.64 5.71 14.80
N ALA A 69 9.84 5.19 15.01
CA ALA A 69 10.35 4.84 16.33
C ALA A 69 11.02 6.06 16.96
N GLU A 70 10.70 6.35 18.21
CA GLU A 70 11.39 7.36 19.01
C GLU A 70 12.65 6.76 19.67
N GLU A 71 13.43 7.61 20.34
CA GLU A 71 14.70 7.22 20.99
C GLU A 71 14.52 6.12 22.04
N ASP A 72 13.35 6.10 22.69
CA ASP A 72 12.94 5.10 23.67
C ASP A 72 12.36 3.81 23.04
N ARG A 73 12.40 3.70 21.71
CA ARG A 73 11.83 2.61 20.90
C ARG A 73 10.31 2.51 20.93
N THR A 74 9.61 3.53 21.41
CA THR A 74 8.15 3.60 21.25
C THR A 74 7.79 3.94 19.81
N LEU A 75 6.68 3.40 19.33
CA LEU A 75 6.16 3.70 17.99
C LEU A 75 5.16 4.83 18.08
N ARG A 76 5.35 5.87 17.28
CA ARG A 76 4.37 6.94 17.11
C ARG A 76 3.94 7.11 15.67
N SER A 77 2.76 7.72 15.50
CA SER A 77 2.26 8.12 14.19
C SER A 77 3.24 9.07 13.51
N LEU A 78 3.53 8.78 12.24
CA LEU A 78 4.30 9.65 11.36
C LEU A 78 3.31 10.40 10.46
N TYR A 79 3.38 11.73 10.42
CA TYR A 79 2.48 12.56 9.60
C TYR A 79 3.19 13.13 8.37
N PRO A 80 2.46 13.43 7.27
CA PRO A 80 3.09 13.87 6.03
C PRO A 80 3.86 15.19 6.16
N ALA A 81 3.34 16.20 6.86
CA ALA A 81 4.00 17.48 7.12
C ALA A 81 5.37 17.32 7.79
N GLU A 82 5.46 16.37 8.72
CA GLU A 82 6.72 16.02 9.37
C GLU A 82 7.72 15.40 8.38
N CYS A 83 7.26 14.48 7.53
CA CYS A 83 8.12 13.89 6.50
C CYS A 83 8.68 14.92 5.54
N ARG A 84 7.88 15.92 5.14
CA ARG A 84 8.34 17.05 4.31
C ARG A 84 9.42 17.86 5.00
N SER A 85 9.24 18.16 6.29
CA SER A 85 10.13 19.04 7.05
C SER A 85 11.45 18.37 7.46
N ARG A 86 11.45 17.05 7.66
CA ARG A 86 12.60 16.27 8.14
C ARG A 86 13.29 15.45 7.05
N ASP A 87 12.95 15.67 5.78
CA ASP A 87 13.43 14.88 4.64
C ASP A 87 13.26 13.35 4.80
N LEU A 88 12.13 12.93 5.38
CA LEU A 88 11.80 11.51 5.60
C LEU A 88 10.95 10.93 4.45
N HIS A 89 10.84 9.61 4.44
CA HIS A 89 9.87 8.89 3.62
C HIS A 89 8.54 8.76 4.39
N TYR A 90 7.43 9.09 3.74
CA TYR A 90 6.10 8.77 4.28
C TYR A 90 5.75 7.34 3.89
N GLU A 91 6.24 6.39 4.68
CA GLU A 91 6.18 4.95 4.41
C GLU A 91 5.74 4.17 5.65
N THR A 92 5.29 2.94 5.45
CA THR A 92 4.96 1.99 6.52
C THR A 92 5.65 0.65 6.26
N THR A 93 5.70 -0.20 7.27
CA THR A 93 6.31 -1.54 7.15
C THR A 93 5.21 -2.58 6.90
N LEU A 94 5.36 -3.38 5.85
CA LEU A 94 4.54 -4.55 5.59
C LEU A 94 5.04 -5.71 6.44
N TYR A 95 4.13 -6.28 7.23
CA TYR A 95 4.37 -7.45 8.05
C TYR A 95 3.61 -8.65 7.50
N VAL A 96 4.13 -9.85 7.71
CA VAL A 96 3.47 -11.13 7.38
C VAL A 96 3.74 -12.15 8.47
N ASP A 97 2.92 -13.18 8.55
CA ASP A 97 3.21 -14.37 9.33
C ASP A 97 4.02 -15.35 8.48
N VAL A 98 5.15 -15.83 9.02
CA VAL A 98 6.05 -16.77 8.35
C VAL A 98 5.85 -18.14 8.98
N ILE A 99 5.45 -19.12 8.17
CA ILE A 99 5.29 -20.50 8.58
C ILE A 99 6.45 -21.30 7.99
N GLU A 100 7.34 -21.78 8.87
CA GLU A 100 8.48 -22.61 8.52
C GLU A 100 8.12 -24.07 8.85
N THR A 101 8.11 -24.95 7.85
CA THR A 101 7.84 -26.39 8.02
C THR A 101 9.07 -27.19 7.65
N THR A 102 9.62 -27.96 8.60
CA THR A 102 10.69 -28.94 8.36
C THR A 102 10.08 -30.33 8.40
N GLN A 103 9.98 -30.98 7.24
CA GLN A 103 9.46 -32.33 7.08
C GLN A 103 10.63 -33.31 6.90
N PRO A 104 10.99 -34.11 7.92
CA PRO A 104 11.95 -35.21 7.73
C PRO A 104 11.35 -36.32 6.85
N ILE A 105 12.21 -37.17 6.28
CA ILE A 105 11.76 -38.37 5.53
C ILE A 105 11.00 -39.33 6.44
N GLU A 106 11.52 -39.54 7.66
CA GLU A 106 10.88 -40.34 8.70
C GLU A 106 10.63 -39.47 9.93
N GLY A 107 9.38 -39.46 10.40
CA GLY A 107 8.96 -38.70 11.58
C GLY A 107 7.97 -37.57 11.28
N ASP A 108 7.57 -36.88 12.35
CA ASP A 108 6.59 -35.81 12.28
C ASP A 108 7.20 -34.47 11.80
N PRO A 109 6.44 -33.65 11.06
CA PRO A 109 6.87 -32.30 10.70
C PRO A 109 7.10 -31.42 11.93
N ASN A 110 8.18 -30.64 11.90
CA ASN A 110 8.36 -29.53 12.82
C ASN A 110 7.84 -28.24 12.17
N ILE A 111 6.87 -27.57 12.82
CA ILE A 111 6.28 -26.32 12.34
C ILE A 111 6.63 -25.20 13.31
N LYS A 112 7.24 -24.13 12.77
CA LYS A 112 7.55 -22.91 13.49
C LYS A 112 6.82 -21.73 12.85
N ILE A 113 6.10 -20.96 13.66
CA ILE A 113 5.34 -19.80 13.22
C ILE A 113 5.98 -18.54 13.80
N THR A 114 6.47 -17.67 12.92
CA THR A 114 6.94 -16.33 13.30
C THR A 114 5.86 -15.31 12.90
N ARG A 115 5.21 -14.69 13.89
CA ARG A 115 4.15 -13.72 13.63
C ARG A 115 4.69 -12.33 13.38
N ARG A 116 4.04 -11.58 12.49
CA ARG A 116 4.34 -10.16 12.19
C ARG A 116 5.82 -9.93 11.88
N ALA A 117 6.40 -10.76 11.02
CA ALA A 117 7.74 -10.55 10.49
C ALA A 117 7.74 -9.38 9.47
N PRO A 118 8.61 -8.37 9.61
CA PRO A 118 8.71 -7.27 8.65
C PRO A 118 9.37 -7.77 7.36
N ILE A 119 8.72 -7.54 6.21
CA ILE A 119 9.24 -8.01 4.91
C ILE A 119 9.54 -6.90 3.92
N ALA A 120 8.87 -5.75 4.03
CA ALA A 120 9.06 -4.65 3.11
C ALA A 120 8.67 -3.31 3.74
N LYS A 121 9.19 -2.23 3.17
CA LYS A 121 8.69 -0.88 3.41
C LYS A 121 7.93 -0.38 2.20
N LEU A 122 6.73 0.16 2.43
CA LEU A 122 5.84 0.64 1.39
C LEU A 122 5.57 2.13 1.58
N PRO A 123 5.95 2.99 0.60
CA PRO A 123 5.54 4.39 0.59
C PRO A 123 4.02 4.49 0.54
N ILE A 124 3.40 5.29 1.41
CA ILE A 124 1.95 5.46 1.47
C ILE A 124 1.53 6.70 0.68
N MET A 125 0.59 6.54 -0.24
CA MET A 125 0.05 7.66 -1.03
C MET A 125 -0.82 8.57 -0.16
N LEU A 126 -0.65 9.89 -0.27
CA LEU A 126 -1.44 10.85 0.50
C LEU A 126 -2.93 10.75 0.17
N GLY A 127 -3.75 10.63 1.21
CA GLY A 127 -5.20 10.46 1.10
C GLY A 127 -5.67 9.06 0.68
N SER A 128 -4.77 8.08 0.56
CA SER A 128 -5.13 6.66 0.43
C SER A 128 -5.67 6.07 1.76
N SER A 129 -6.21 4.85 1.72
CA SER A 129 -6.86 4.18 2.86
C SER A 129 -5.97 4.02 4.10
N HIS A 130 -4.65 3.87 3.93
CA HIS A 130 -3.68 3.75 5.03
C HIS A 130 -3.03 5.08 5.45
N CYS A 131 -3.30 6.18 4.74
CA CYS A 131 -2.83 7.51 5.10
C CYS A 131 -3.71 8.12 6.20
N TYR A 132 -3.10 8.76 7.21
CA TYR A 132 -3.85 9.44 8.28
C TYR A 132 -4.81 10.52 7.76
N LEU A 133 -4.44 11.23 6.69
CA LEU A 133 -5.25 12.34 6.15
C LEU A 133 -6.58 11.88 5.53
N SER A 134 -6.72 10.60 5.19
CA SER A 134 -7.95 10.04 4.61
C SER A 134 -9.12 10.05 5.61
N LYS A 135 -8.82 9.97 6.91
CA LYS A 135 -9.82 9.91 8.00
C LYS A 135 -10.00 11.24 8.73
N MET A 136 -9.25 12.28 8.33
CA MET A 136 -9.26 13.59 8.98
C MET A 136 -10.27 14.54 8.36
N THR A 137 -10.91 15.34 9.20
CA THR A 137 -11.70 16.50 8.76
C THR A 137 -10.77 17.59 8.22
N ARG A 138 -11.33 18.56 7.47
CA ARG A 138 -10.57 19.74 6.99
C ARG A 138 -9.90 20.50 8.13
N ASN A 139 -10.59 20.66 9.27
CA ASN A 139 -10.04 21.35 10.43
C ASN A 139 -8.89 20.57 11.07
N ASP A 140 -9.00 19.25 11.14
CA ASP A 140 -7.93 18.42 11.71
C ASP A 140 -6.70 18.38 10.81
N ARG A 141 -6.88 18.43 9.48
CA ARG A 141 -5.76 18.62 8.54
C ARG A 141 -4.99 19.90 8.82
N VAL A 142 -5.70 21.02 8.99
CA VAL A 142 -5.08 22.31 9.32
C VAL A 142 -4.28 22.23 10.63
N LYS A 143 -4.85 21.58 11.67
CA LYS A 143 -4.14 21.37 12.95
C LYS A 143 -2.85 20.55 12.80
N HIS A 144 -2.78 19.66 11.81
CA HIS A 144 -1.59 18.85 11.50
C HIS A 144 -0.68 19.52 10.45
N GLY A 145 -0.89 20.80 10.13
CA GLY A 145 -0.06 21.54 9.17
C GLY A 145 -0.30 21.17 7.71
N GLU A 146 -1.43 20.56 7.39
CA GLU A 146 -1.81 20.17 6.02
C GLU A 146 -2.83 21.14 5.42
N CYS A 147 -2.80 21.27 4.10
CA CYS A 147 -3.80 22.05 3.37
C CYS A 147 -5.15 21.29 3.33
N PRO A 148 -6.27 21.91 3.73
CA PRO A 148 -7.59 21.26 3.72
C PRO A 148 -8.10 20.98 2.30
N MET A 149 -7.58 21.69 1.31
CA MET A 149 -7.94 21.56 -0.11
C MET A 149 -6.96 20.69 -0.90
N ASP A 150 -5.93 20.11 -0.26
CA ASP A 150 -5.00 19.22 -0.94
C ASP A 150 -5.73 17.94 -1.41
N PRO A 151 -5.78 17.68 -2.73
CA PRO A 151 -6.37 16.47 -3.25
C PRO A 151 -5.59 15.21 -2.85
N GLY A 152 -4.30 15.28 -2.53
CA GLY A 152 -3.44 14.11 -2.32
C GLY A 152 -3.17 13.36 -3.64
N GLY A 153 -2.96 12.03 -3.57
CA GLY A 153 -2.69 11.23 -4.77
C GLY A 153 -1.21 11.19 -5.19
N TYR A 154 -0.31 11.53 -4.28
CA TYR A 154 1.14 11.54 -4.47
C TYR A 154 1.86 10.94 -3.26
N PHE A 155 3.16 10.73 -3.38
CA PHE A 155 4.02 10.15 -2.34
C PHE A 155 5.03 11.17 -1.84
N ILE A 156 5.46 11.04 -0.58
CA ILE A 156 6.57 11.83 -0.03
C ILE A 156 7.77 10.90 0.15
N LEU A 157 8.85 11.16 -0.59
CA LEU A 157 10.10 10.42 -0.54
C LEU A 157 11.25 11.38 -0.28
N LYS A 158 12.00 11.17 0.81
CA LYS A 158 13.05 12.08 1.27
C LYS A 158 12.58 13.54 1.33
N GLY A 159 11.41 13.76 1.91
CA GLY A 159 10.76 15.08 2.00
C GLY A 159 10.24 15.66 0.68
N LYS A 160 10.43 14.97 -0.46
CA LYS A 160 9.99 15.46 -1.78
C LYS A 160 8.72 14.77 -2.24
N GLU A 161 7.83 15.54 -2.83
CA GLU A 161 6.58 15.06 -3.42
C GLU A 161 6.84 14.43 -4.79
N ARG A 162 6.28 13.23 -5.01
CA ARG A 162 6.46 12.42 -6.21
C ARG A 162 5.11 11.86 -6.66
N VAL A 163 4.81 12.00 -7.94
CA VAL A 163 3.58 11.49 -8.57
C VAL A 163 3.97 10.39 -9.55
N LEU A 164 3.19 9.30 -9.57
CA LEU A 164 3.27 8.29 -10.63
C LEU A 164 2.34 8.70 -11.76
N ILE A 165 2.87 8.78 -12.98
CA ILE A 165 2.10 9.11 -14.18
C ILE A 165 1.69 7.80 -14.85
N THR A 166 0.38 7.63 -15.05
CA THR A 166 -0.19 6.47 -15.74
C THR A 166 0.44 6.30 -17.12
N GLN A 167 0.83 5.07 -17.44
CA GLN A 167 1.39 4.72 -18.75
C GLN A 167 0.31 4.09 -19.61
N ILE A 168 0.22 4.54 -20.87
CA ILE A 168 -0.68 3.94 -21.87
C ILE A 168 0.08 2.83 -22.59
N ARG A 169 -0.55 1.66 -22.72
CA ARG A 169 0.00 0.51 -23.46
C ARG A 169 -1.09 -0.09 -24.34
N GLY A 170 -0.68 -0.79 -25.41
CA GLY A 170 -1.61 -1.54 -26.25
C GLY A 170 -2.32 -2.64 -25.44
N CYS A 171 -3.56 -2.95 -25.82
CA CYS A 171 -4.33 -4.01 -25.19
C CYS A 171 -3.60 -5.36 -25.32
N TYR A 172 -3.41 -6.03 -24.19
CA TYR A 172 -2.89 -7.39 -24.15
C TYR A 172 -4.01 -8.39 -24.51
N ASN A 173 -3.62 -9.59 -24.95
CA ASN A 173 -4.52 -10.70 -25.23
C ASN A 173 -5.60 -10.41 -26.30
N MET A 174 -5.34 -9.46 -27.20
CA MET A 174 -6.21 -9.14 -28.33
C MET A 174 -5.37 -9.14 -29.62
N PRO A 175 -5.69 -9.99 -30.62
CA PRO A 175 -4.99 -9.96 -31.89
C PRO A 175 -5.28 -8.64 -32.61
N LEU A 176 -4.21 -7.95 -33.03
CA LEU A 176 -4.31 -6.74 -33.83
C LEU A 176 -3.86 -7.06 -35.25
N VAL A 177 -4.75 -6.90 -36.23
CA VAL A 177 -4.42 -7.01 -37.66
C VAL A 177 -4.29 -5.60 -38.21
N MET A 178 -3.12 -5.26 -38.74
CA MET A 178 -2.86 -4.00 -39.44
C MET A 178 -2.66 -4.30 -40.93
N SER A 179 -3.44 -3.65 -41.79
CA SER A 179 -3.37 -3.73 -43.25
C SER A 179 -2.33 -2.80 -43.83
#